data_AF-A0A671WHR9-F1
#
_entry.id   AF-A0A671WHR9-F1
#
_cell.length_a   1.000
_cell.length_b   1.000
_cell.length_c   1.000
_cell.angle_alpha   90.00
_cell.angle_beta   90.00
_cell.angle_gamma   90.00
#
_symmetry.space_group_name_H-M   'P 1'
#
loop_
_entity.id
_entity.type
_entity.pdbx_description
1 polymer ?
#
loop_
_entity_poly.entity_id
_entity_poly.type
_entity_poly.pdbx_seq_one_letter_code
_entity_poly.pdbx_strand_id
1 'polypeptide(L)'
;CEECEVIDFSALERELRGAIESEQRYKRENEAKLRAVSQRVSSYSQFRDLVLTCHLKPLEKKDKEGAPRKQPWNPVAPSNKGCPIAPNILFMQLPCKPSMTDDSRLSITFNTCIVSDGKQEVVNAEQVHTQRRKHRQEVSL
;
A
#
# COMPACT_ATOMS: atom_id res chain seq x y z
N CYS A 1 34.47 27.19 -34.26
CA CYS A 1 34.29 25.75 -34.45
C CYS A 1 33.23 25.31 -33.47
N GLU A 2 31.98 25.27 -33.92
CA GLU A 2 30.84 24.88 -33.10
C GLU A 2 30.59 23.40 -33.39
N GLU A 3 30.81 22.56 -32.39
CA GLU A 3 30.47 21.14 -32.47
C GLU A 3 28.96 21.04 -32.63
N CYS A 4 28.50 20.55 -33.79
CA CYS A 4 27.13 20.10 -33.92
C CYS A 4 26.94 18.93 -32.97
N GLU A 5 26.40 19.20 -31.79
CA GLU A 5 25.93 18.20 -30.83
C GLU A 5 24.88 17.34 -31.53
N VAL A 6 25.32 16.21 -32.09
CA VAL A 6 24.43 15.21 -32.66
C VAL A 6 23.69 14.59 -31.48
N ILE A 7 22.41 14.92 -31.33
CA ILE A 7 21.53 14.40 -30.27
C ILE A 7 21.42 12.88 -30.44
N ASP A 8 21.83 12.13 -29.40
CA ASP A 8 21.64 10.68 -29.36
C ASP A 8 20.20 10.34 -28.93
N PHE A 9 19.35 10.06 -29.91
CA PHE A 9 17.97 9.63 -29.68
C PHE A 9 17.87 8.31 -28.88
N SER A 10 18.87 7.43 -28.96
CA SER A 10 18.87 6.14 -28.26
C SER A 10 19.05 6.32 -26.76
N ALA A 11 19.95 7.24 -26.36
CA ALA A 11 20.14 7.61 -24.97
C ALA A 11 18.87 8.24 -24.39
N LEU A 12 18.23 9.14 -25.14
CA LEU A 12 17.00 9.81 -24.72
C LEU A 12 15.82 8.83 -24.57
N GLU A 13 15.68 7.87 -25.48
CA GLU A 13 14.62 6.85 -25.37
C GLU A 13 14.79 5.98 -24.11
N ARG A 14 16.03 5.61 -23.78
CA ARG A 14 16.32 4.85 -22.55
C ARG A 14 15.97 5.65 -21.29
N GLU A 15 16.29 6.94 -21.27
CA GLU A 15 15.94 7.83 -20.16
C GLU A 15 14.42 7.95 -20.01
N LEU A 16 13.71 8.15 -21.11
CA LEU A 16 12.25 8.21 -21.12
C LEU A 16 11.64 6.91 -20.58
N ARG A 17 12.13 5.76 -21.05
CA ARG A 17 11.64 4.46 -20.57
C ARG A 17 11.87 4.27 -19.08
N GLY A 18 13.05 4.65 -18.58
CA GLY A 18 13.35 4.64 -17.14
C GLY A 18 12.43 5.56 -16.34
N ALA A 19 12.14 6.76 -16.84
CA ALA A 19 11.23 7.69 -16.20
C ALA A 19 9.80 7.11 -16.11
N ILE A 20 9.29 6.53 -17.20
CA ILE A 20 7.97 5.89 -17.25
C ILE A 20 7.88 4.72 -16.25
N GLU A 21 8.88 3.84 -16.24
CA GLU A 21 8.91 2.70 -15.32
C GLU A 21 8.94 3.15 -13.84
N SER A 22 9.69 4.21 -13.55
CA SER A 22 9.77 4.80 -12.21
C SER A 22 8.42 5.38 -11.76
N GLU A 23 7.71 6.06 -12.66
CA GLU A 23 6.38 6.62 -12.39
C GLU A 23 5.34 5.52 -12.16
N GLN A 24 5.35 4.48 -12.99
CA GLN A 24 4.47 3.32 -12.83
C GLN A 24 4.71 2.59 -11.50
N ARG A 25 5.97 2.49 -11.07
CA ARG A 25 6.32 1.93 -9.75
C ARG A 25 5.79 2.82 -8.63
N TYR A 26 6.07 4.11 -8.68
CA TYR A 26 5.61 5.09 -7.69
C TYR A 26 4.08 5.08 -7.54
N LYS A 27 3.35 5.00 -8.66
CA LYS A 27 1.89 4.91 -8.67
C LYS A 27 1.37 3.68 -7.93
N ARG A 28 1.96 2.50 -8.18
CA ARG A 28 1.60 1.24 -7.49
C ARG A 28 1.89 1.28 -6.01
N GLU A 29 3.07 1.80 -5.63
CA GLU A 29 3.46 1.95 -4.22
C GLU A 29 2.51 2.91 -3.48
N ASN A 30 2.16 4.05 -4.09
CA ASN A 30 1.25 5.02 -3.49
C ASN A 30 -0.19 4.49 -3.38
N GLU A 31 -0.67 3.77 -4.39
CA GLU A 31 -1.94 3.07 -4.29
C GLU A 31 -1.93 2.10 -3.10
N ALA A 32 -0.87 1.31 -2.92
CA ALA A 32 -0.72 0.42 -1.77
C ALA A 32 -0.70 1.18 -0.43
N LYS A 33 0.01 2.31 -0.34
CA LYS A 33 0.00 3.19 0.85
C LYS A 33 -1.42 3.66 1.16
N LEU A 34 -2.15 4.16 0.17
CA LEU A 34 -3.53 4.64 0.34
C LEU A 34 -4.49 3.51 0.73
N ARG A 35 -4.31 2.31 0.16
CA ARG A 35 -5.09 1.12 0.55
C ARG A 35 -4.81 0.71 1.99
N ALA A 36 -3.54 0.66 2.41
CA ALA A 36 -3.18 0.30 3.78
C ALA A 36 -3.74 1.30 4.82
N VAL A 37 -3.70 2.60 4.50
CA VAL A 37 -4.32 3.65 5.32
C VAL A 37 -5.84 3.49 5.36
N SER A 38 -6.48 3.24 4.22
CA SER A 38 -7.93 3.00 4.13
C SER A 38 -8.36 1.76 4.93
N GLN A 39 -7.53 0.72 4.93
CA GLN A 39 -7.74 -0.52 5.70
C GLN A 39 -7.45 -0.37 7.19
N ARG A 40 -6.94 0.79 7.65
CA ARG A 40 -6.64 1.08 9.07
C ARG A 40 -5.69 0.04 9.69
N VAL A 41 -4.64 -0.31 8.95
CA VAL A 41 -3.59 -1.23 9.39
C VAL A 41 -2.98 -0.76 10.72
N SER A 42 -2.94 -1.65 11.72
CA SER A 42 -2.61 -1.31 13.11
C SER A 42 -1.10 -1.23 13.39
N SER A 43 -0.27 -1.87 12.58
CA SER A 43 1.18 -1.90 12.78
C SER A 43 1.96 -1.44 11.55
N TYR A 44 3.09 -0.77 11.78
CA TYR A 44 3.97 -0.34 10.71
C TYR A 44 4.56 -1.54 9.94
N SER A 45 4.83 -2.67 10.60
CA SER A 45 5.31 -3.88 9.93
C SER A 45 4.31 -4.34 8.87
N GLN A 46 3.03 -4.43 9.23
CA GLN A 46 1.97 -4.80 8.28
C GLN A 46 1.81 -3.77 7.16
N PHE A 47 1.94 -2.47 7.47
CA PHE A 47 1.92 -1.41 6.45
C PHE A 47 3.08 -1.58 5.46
N ARG A 48 4.29 -1.83 5.98
CA ARG A 48 5.50 -2.05 5.17
C ARG A 48 5.32 -3.25 4.26
N ASP A 49 4.81 -4.37 4.79
CA ASP A 49 4.60 -5.59 4.02
C ASP A 49 3.60 -5.36 2.87
N LEU A 50 2.52 -4.61 3.11
CA LEU A 50 1.55 -4.26 2.07
C LEU A 50 2.13 -3.38 0.97
N VAL A 51 3.01 -2.43 1.32
CA VAL A 51 3.65 -1.56 0.32
C VAL A 51 4.72 -2.33 -0.46
N LEU A 52 5.53 -3.15 0.21
CA LEU A 52 6.55 -3.97 -0.46
C LEU A 52 5.93 -4.98 -1.43
N THR A 53 4.77 -5.54 -1.08
CA THR A 53 4.07 -6.54 -1.90
C THR A 53 3.19 -5.93 -3.01
N CYS A 54 3.24 -4.61 -3.23
CA CYS A 54 2.37 -3.92 -4.21
C CYS A 54 2.58 -4.35 -5.67
N HIS A 55 3.74 -4.92 -5.98
CA HIS A 55 4.10 -5.38 -7.32
C HIS A 55 3.53 -6.78 -7.65
N LEU A 56 2.95 -7.47 -6.66
CA LEU A 56 2.36 -8.79 -6.85
C LEU A 56 1.01 -8.70 -7.57
N LYS A 57 0.79 -9.62 -8.53
CA LYS A 57 -0.48 -9.75 -9.23
C LYS A 57 -1.46 -10.54 -8.36
N PRO A 58 -2.74 -10.13 -8.25
CA PRO A 58 -3.77 -10.94 -7.61
C PRO A 58 -3.88 -12.32 -8.29
N LEU A 59 -4.05 -13.36 -7.48
CA LEU A 59 -4.25 -14.72 -7.99
C LEU A 59 -5.51 -14.80 -8.86
N GLU A 60 -5.34 -15.29 -10.09
CA GLU A 60 -6.45 -15.55 -11.00
C GLU A 60 -7.20 -16.82 -10.61
N LYS A 61 -8.42 -17.02 -11.13
CA LYS A 61 -9.22 -18.22 -10.83
C LYS A 61 -8.50 -19.50 -11.27
N LYS A 62 -7.80 -19.44 -12.40
CA LYS A 62 -7.00 -20.54 -12.95
C LYS A 62 -5.82 -20.91 -12.04
N ASP A 63 -5.27 -19.94 -11.31
CA ASP A 63 -4.20 -20.19 -10.34
C ASP A 63 -4.72 -20.90 -9.07
N LYS A 64 -6.01 -20.71 -8.74
CA LYS A 64 -6.66 -21.35 -7.60
C LYS A 64 -7.05 -22.79 -7.90
N GLU A 65 -7.43 -23.06 -9.14
CA GLU A 65 -7.71 -24.37 -9.72
C GLU A 65 -6.39 -25.12 -10.00
N GLY A 66 -5.62 -25.33 -8.93
CA GLY A 66 -4.45 -26.20 -9.01
C GLY A 66 -4.86 -27.62 -9.42
N ALA A 67 -3.95 -28.30 -10.14
CA ALA A 67 -4.03 -29.73 -10.47
C ALA A 67 -4.65 -30.55 -9.33
N PRO A 68 -5.42 -31.63 -9.63
CA PRO A 68 -6.17 -32.38 -8.62
C PRO A 68 -5.30 -32.66 -7.40
N ARG A 69 -5.60 -31.94 -6.31
CA ARG A 69 -4.81 -32.05 -5.08
C ARG A 69 -5.03 -33.45 -4.55
N LYS A 70 -3.98 -34.27 -4.57
CA LYS A 70 -4.02 -35.63 -4.02
C LYS A 70 -4.24 -35.66 -2.51
N GLN A 71 -4.19 -34.49 -1.84
CA GLN A 71 -4.29 -34.35 -0.40
C GLN A 71 -5.27 -33.22 -0.03
N PRO A 72 -6.10 -33.40 1.02
CA PRO A 72 -6.92 -32.33 1.57
C PRO A 72 -6.05 -31.12 1.93
N TRP A 73 -6.53 -29.92 1.61
CA TRP A 73 -5.88 -28.66 2.00
C TRP A 73 -5.76 -28.50 3.53
N ASN A 74 -6.62 -29.21 4.27
CA ASN A 74 -6.57 -29.29 5.71
C ASN A 74 -6.90 -30.72 6.16
N PRO A 75 -5.97 -31.46 6.79
CA PRO A 75 -6.21 -32.82 7.26
C PRO A 75 -7.22 -32.91 8.42
N VAL A 76 -7.49 -31.80 9.12
CA VAL A 76 -8.50 -31.75 10.20
C VAL A 76 -9.87 -31.25 9.72
N ALA A 77 -10.01 -30.86 8.45
CA ALA A 77 -11.32 -30.49 7.92
C ALA A 77 -12.17 -31.76 7.73
N PRO A 78 -13.37 -31.84 8.32
CA PRO A 78 -14.21 -33.02 8.19
C PRO A 78 -14.59 -33.21 6.72
N SER A 79 -14.18 -34.32 6.12
CA SER A 79 -14.63 -34.69 4.78
C SER A 79 -16.13 -34.98 4.84
N ASN A 80 -16.93 -34.28 4.03
CA ASN A 80 -18.36 -34.56 3.88
C ASN A 80 -18.59 -35.85 3.08
N LYS A 81 -18.07 -36.99 3.55
CA LYS A 81 -18.43 -38.37 3.20
C LYS A 81 -17.93 -39.26 4.34
N GLY A 82 -18.82 -40.05 4.93
CA GLY A 82 -18.54 -40.85 6.13
C GLY A 82 -17.37 -41.81 5.94
N CYS A 83 -16.34 -41.65 6.77
CA CYS A 83 -15.35 -42.67 7.05
C CYS A 83 -15.31 -42.84 8.57
N PRO A 84 -15.55 -44.06 9.11
CA PRO A 84 -15.48 -44.30 10.54
C PRO A 84 -14.00 -44.39 10.94
N ILE A 85 -13.47 -43.31 11.49
CA ILE A 85 -12.16 -43.35 12.17
C ILE A 85 -12.44 -43.09 13.64
N ALA A 86 -12.09 -44.09 14.45
CA ALA A 86 -12.28 -44.15 15.89
C ALA A 86 -11.62 -42.96 16.62
N PRO A 87 -12.12 -42.60 17.82
CA PRO A 87 -11.73 -41.39 18.51
C PRO A 87 -10.43 -41.61 19.28
N ASN A 88 -9.45 -40.74 19.11
CA ASN A 88 -8.62 -40.18 20.18
C ASN A 88 -7.48 -39.36 19.57
N ILE A 89 -7.76 -38.09 19.28
CA ILE A 89 -6.72 -37.06 19.36
C ILE A 89 -7.29 -36.00 20.29
N LEU A 90 -6.68 -35.96 21.48
CA LEU A 90 -6.93 -34.99 22.52
C LEU A 90 -6.87 -33.59 21.91
N PHE A 91 -8.02 -32.91 21.92
CA PHE A 91 -8.19 -31.55 21.46
C PHE A 91 -7.47 -30.62 22.44
N MET A 92 -6.22 -30.25 22.17
CA MET A 92 -5.63 -29.06 22.78
C MET A 92 -6.31 -27.85 22.13
N GLN A 93 -7.35 -27.36 22.78
CA GLN A 93 -7.96 -26.07 22.49
C GLN A 93 -6.89 -24.99 22.69
N LEU A 94 -6.22 -24.59 21.61
CA LEU A 94 -5.53 -23.30 21.56
C LEU A 94 -6.60 -22.23 21.41
N PRO A 95 -6.82 -21.34 22.40
CA PRO A 95 -7.68 -20.20 22.21
C PRO A 95 -6.95 -19.20 21.31
N CYS A 96 -7.41 -19.04 20.07
CA CYS A 96 -7.19 -17.79 19.34
C CYS A 96 -7.92 -16.69 20.11
N LYS A 97 -7.21 -15.99 21.01
CA LYS A 97 -7.71 -14.73 21.56
C LYS A 97 -7.44 -13.63 20.54
N PRO A 98 -8.46 -12.91 20.03
CA PRO A 98 -8.23 -11.55 19.58
C PRO A 98 -8.04 -10.69 20.84
N SER A 99 -6.81 -10.31 21.17
CA SER A 99 -6.59 -9.24 22.14
C SER A 99 -6.96 -7.91 21.48
N MET A 100 -8.21 -7.52 21.66
CA MET A 100 -8.62 -6.13 21.74
C MET A 100 -7.80 -5.47 22.85
N THR A 101 -6.95 -4.52 22.50
CA THR A 101 -6.68 -3.25 23.21
C THR A 101 -5.43 -2.62 22.60
N ASP A 102 -5.61 -1.61 21.75
CA ASP A 102 -5.08 -0.26 22.03
C ASP A 102 -5.70 0.69 21.00
N ASP A 103 -6.78 1.36 21.39
CA ASP A 103 -7.42 2.44 20.62
C ASP A 103 -6.67 3.77 20.88
N SER A 104 -5.33 3.70 20.94
CA SER A 104 -4.49 4.87 20.80
C SER A 104 -4.60 5.32 19.35
N ARG A 105 -5.61 6.16 19.07
CA ARG A 105 -5.75 6.93 17.83
C ARG A 105 -4.41 7.64 17.55
N LEU A 106 -3.55 7.01 16.77
CA LEU A 106 -2.50 7.70 16.05
C LEU A 106 -3.21 8.48 14.93
N SER A 107 -3.73 9.66 15.28
CA SER A 107 -4.17 10.62 14.29
C SER A 107 -2.94 11.05 13.49
N ILE A 108 -2.77 10.48 12.31
CA ILE A 108 -1.77 10.96 11.36
C ILE A 108 -2.30 12.30 10.84
N THR A 109 -1.91 13.39 11.50
CA THR A 109 -2.09 14.76 11.00
C THR A 109 -1.08 14.99 9.88
N PHE A 110 -1.58 15.12 8.65
CA PHE A 110 -0.76 15.48 7.50
C PHE A 110 -0.50 17.00 7.53
N ASN A 111 0.63 17.36 8.13
CA ASN A 111 1.12 18.74 8.11
C ASN A 111 1.79 19.03 6.75
N THR A 112 1.43 20.16 6.15
CA THR A 112 2.03 20.70 4.92
C THR A 112 2.84 21.94 5.28
N CYS A 113 4.11 21.98 4.88
CA CYS A 113 4.91 23.20 4.92
C CYS A 113 4.54 24.10 3.73
N ILE A 114 4.11 25.32 4.01
CA ILE A 114 3.94 26.38 3.01
C ILE A 114 5.07 27.39 3.25
N VAL A 115 5.74 27.80 2.17
CA VAL A 115 6.73 28.88 2.21
C VAL A 115 6.15 30.06 1.45
N SER A 116 5.98 31.19 2.13
CA SER A 116 5.52 32.45 1.52
C SER A 116 6.29 33.60 2.15
N ASP A 117 6.76 34.55 1.32
CA ASP A 117 7.55 35.73 1.72
C ASP A 117 8.74 35.44 2.65
N GLY A 118 9.47 34.36 2.35
CA GLY A 118 10.65 33.95 3.13
C GLY A 118 10.34 33.39 4.53
N LYS A 119 9.06 33.23 4.89
CA LYS A 119 8.64 32.57 6.14
C LYS A 119 8.11 31.18 5.85
N GLN A 120 8.56 30.22 6.65
CA GLN A 120 8.13 28.83 6.61
C GLN A 120 7.04 28.62 7.67
N GLU A 121 5.83 28.27 7.23
CA GLU A 121 4.69 27.99 8.12
C GLU A 121 4.21 26.55 7.91
N VAL A 122 4.03 25.82 9.02
CA VAL A 122 3.52 24.44 9.03
C VAL A 122 2.02 24.49 9.27
N VAL A 123 1.21 24.07 8.30
CA VAL A 123 -0.26 24.08 8.38
C VAL A 123 -0.85 22.70 8.17
N ASN A 124 -1.93 22.37 8.89
CA ASN A 124 -2.67 21.11 8.68
C ASN A 124 -3.58 21.21 7.44
N ALA A 125 -3.99 20.08 6.87
CA ALA A 125 -4.81 20.00 5.65
C ALA A 125 -6.11 20.84 5.71
N GLU A 126 -6.74 20.96 6.89
CA GLU A 126 -7.92 21.82 7.09
C GLU A 126 -7.61 23.32 6.99
N GLN A 127 -6.38 23.73 7.29
CA GLN A 127 -5.94 25.13 7.27
C GLN A 127 -5.44 25.56 5.89
N VAL A 128 -5.03 24.62 5.02
CA VAL A 128 -4.53 24.91 3.66
C VAL A 128 -5.58 25.62 2.80
N HIS A 129 -6.85 25.20 2.87
CA HIS A 129 -7.93 25.81 2.09
C HIS A 129 -8.24 27.25 2.52
N THR A 130 -8.09 27.55 3.81
CA THR A 130 -8.31 28.89 4.37
C THR A 130 -7.17 29.84 4.02
N GLN A 131 -5.92 29.38 4.05
CA GLN A 131 -4.76 30.20 3.68
C GLN A 131 -4.71 30.53 2.18
N ARG A 132 -5.06 29.57 1.30
CA ARG A 132 -5.17 29.83 -0.15
C ARG A 132 -6.21 30.90 -0.49
N ARG A 133 -7.30 31.00 0.28
CA ARG A 133 -8.31 32.06 0.12
C ARG A 133 -7.79 33.44 0.56
N LYS A 134 -6.99 33.50 1.64
CA LYS A 134 -6.37 34.75 2.11
C LYS A 134 -5.33 35.28 1.13
N HIS A 135 -4.40 34.45 0.68
CA HIS A 135 -3.39 34.86 -0.31
C HIS A 135 -4.02 35.32 -1.64
N ARG A 136 -5.11 34.67 -2.08
CA ARG A 136 -5.85 35.10 -3.28
C ARG A 136 -6.53 36.46 -3.11
N GLN A 137 -6.90 36.86 -1.89
CA GLN A 137 -7.48 38.17 -1.61
C GLN A 137 -6.41 39.26 -1.48
N GLU A 138 -5.24 38.95 -0.94
CA GLU A 138 -4.11 39.90 -0.84
C GLU A 138 -3.47 40.22 -2.20
N VAL A 139 -3.37 39.24 -3.12
CA VAL A 139 -2.81 39.47 -4.47
C VAL A 139 -3.77 40.26 -5.39
N SER A 140 -5.01 40.47 -4.96
CA SER A 140 -6.04 41.18 -5.73
C SER A 140 -6.27 42.62 -5.27
N LEU A 141 -5.43 43.13 -4.35
CA LEU A 141 -5.39 44.54 -3.90
C LEU A 141 -4.11 45.22 -4.36
#